data_AF-A0AAE9HTR5-F1
#
_entry.id   AF-A0AAE9HTR5-F1
#
_cell.length_a   1.000
_cell.length_b   1.000
_cell.length_c   1.000
_cell.angle_alpha   90.00
_cell.angle_beta   90.00
_cell.angle_gamma   90.00
#
_symmetry.space_group_name_H-M   'P 1'
#
loop_
_entity.id
_entity.type
_entity.pdbx_description
1 polymer ?
#
loop_
_entity_poly.entity_id
_entity_poly.type
_entity_poly.pdbx_seq_one_letter_code
_entity_poly.pdbx_strand_id
1 'polypeptide(L)'
;MQKFILIRGHQGSGKSTFAAEQIAAFQRDYPNGEVVHIENDLLMTDAQGEYRFSSEALAQAQAAGQKRFQAALKHGQKNPQADILIVNSNTNQKSSACIALLQNARKHGFATEVYRLHNFYPNLHRVPEHAVLAAYQKLNTNPLRDEIHVPAVRPISAEQAAAVAAAEQFRQRKLPFDEAQQTFVTPEYFQFGQRDFICKTSKRHPDLRVLKYARSVFYENRFDDALLEMRGLVLDKHHQIIVRPFKKTFNYSERIAKNSLYPLDIDDHHRVYAVVKINGFLGCCTFVQLPEHHPSHGAAFDGQVLYSTTGSLDSDFAKMTEKHCRQYEALFKQYPNHTFLFEITDKNDVHIIRERLGETLIGAIEVATGKMMCESELDDLAAQFSAAHPDTPLHRPETLRDLRFGELKTLLKNVKHEGFMVFDAETDELLFKLKSQFYLISKFFGRSNSATLPRKLNRHDVEEEFYPLLEYIRAYQQQFNQLSEQEKIAFIQDFLNNGGFQAA
;
A
#
# COMPACT_ATOMS: atom_id res chain seq x y z
N MET A 1 16.25 34.90 28.62
CA MET A 1 16.68 34.23 27.38
C MET A 1 15.66 33.17 26.99
N GLN A 2 14.95 33.33 25.87
CA GLN A 2 14.01 32.32 25.37
C GLN A 2 14.51 31.72 24.05
N LYS A 3 14.85 30.43 24.06
CA LYS A 3 15.44 29.73 22.91
C LYS A 3 14.74 28.42 22.60
N PHE A 4 14.53 28.15 21.32
CA PHE A 4 14.13 26.85 20.80
C PHE A 4 15.26 26.26 19.96
N ILE A 5 15.76 25.10 20.38
CA ILE A 5 16.76 24.32 19.66
C ILE A 5 16.08 23.12 18.99
N LEU A 6 16.22 23.03 17.67
CA LEU A 6 15.78 21.89 16.89
C LEU A 6 16.99 21.06 16.46
N ILE A 7 17.10 19.82 16.93
CA ILE A 7 18.18 18.90 16.56
C ILE A 7 17.66 17.92 15.49
N ARG A 8 18.45 17.72 14.44
CA ARG A 8 18.11 16.88 13.27
C ARG A 8 19.18 15.81 13.05
N GLY A 9 18.76 14.56 12.96
CA GLY A 9 19.68 13.42 12.80
C GLY A 9 18.99 12.07 12.68
N HIS A 10 19.70 11.08 12.15
CA HIS A 10 19.20 9.70 12.07
C HIS A 10 19.35 8.96 13.40
N GLN A 11 18.94 7.69 13.44
CA GLN A 11 19.19 6.81 14.57
C GLN A 11 20.70 6.55 14.69
N GLY A 12 21.28 6.72 15.88
CA GLY A 12 22.73 6.64 16.09
C GLY A 12 23.50 7.94 15.85
N SER A 13 22.84 9.07 15.56
CA SER A 13 23.56 10.34 15.33
C SER A 13 23.94 11.14 16.59
N GLY A 14 23.69 10.60 17.78
CA GLY A 14 24.01 11.27 19.06
C GLY A 14 23.05 12.39 19.48
N LYS A 15 21.79 12.39 18.98
CA LYS A 15 20.82 13.46 19.25
C LYS A 15 20.56 13.71 20.73
N SER A 16 20.32 12.66 21.50
CA SER A 16 20.00 12.76 22.93
C SER A 16 21.21 13.25 23.74
N THR A 17 22.42 12.79 23.38
CA THR A 17 23.68 13.27 23.96
C THR A 17 23.89 14.75 23.68
N PHE A 18 23.77 15.17 22.42
CA PHE A 18 23.91 16.58 22.05
C PHE A 18 22.84 17.45 22.69
N ALA A 19 21.60 16.96 22.82
CA ALA A 19 20.54 17.66 23.56
C ALA A 19 20.91 17.88 25.03
N ALA A 20 21.44 16.85 25.71
CA ALA A 20 21.90 16.94 27.09
C ALA A 20 23.05 17.96 27.25
N GLU A 21 23.98 18.02 26.29
CA GLU A 21 25.05 19.03 26.27
C GLU A 21 24.51 20.46 26.15
N GLN A 22 23.54 20.70 25.26
CA GLN A 22 22.90 22.01 25.10
C GLN A 22 22.10 22.41 26.35
N ILE A 23 21.40 21.45 26.96
CA ILE A 23 20.67 21.66 28.21
C ILE A 23 21.63 22.02 29.35
N ALA A 24 22.71 21.26 29.51
CA ALA A 24 23.72 21.53 30.53
C ALA A 24 24.40 22.88 30.32
N ALA A 25 24.66 23.28 29.07
CA ALA A 25 25.19 24.60 28.77
C ALA A 25 24.23 25.72 29.19
N PHE A 26 22.95 25.60 28.82
CA PHE A 26 21.93 26.56 29.22
C PHE A 26 21.76 26.65 30.74
N GLN A 27 21.76 25.53 31.45
CA GLN A 27 21.63 25.52 32.91
C GLN A 27 22.85 26.10 33.63
N ARG A 28 24.05 26.06 33.02
CA ARG A 28 25.21 26.76 33.57
C ARG A 28 25.06 28.27 33.48
N ASP A 29 24.56 28.77 32.35
CA ASP A 29 24.40 30.20 32.10
C ASP A 29 23.14 30.77 32.76
N TYR A 30 22.10 29.94 32.90
CA TYR A 30 20.79 30.27 33.48
C TYR A 30 20.37 29.19 34.50
N PRO A 31 20.92 29.20 35.73
CA PRO A 31 20.68 28.15 36.73
C PRO A 31 19.22 27.94 37.13
N ASN A 32 18.40 28.99 37.03
CA ASN A 32 16.97 28.95 37.34
C ASN A 32 16.09 28.86 36.07
N GLY A 33 16.69 28.66 34.90
CA GLY A 33 15.99 28.59 33.63
C GLY A 33 15.18 27.32 33.48
N GLU A 34 13.99 27.43 32.88
CA GLU A 34 13.12 26.29 32.58
C GLU A 34 13.64 25.54 31.34
N VAL A 35 13.63 24.20 31.40
CA VAL A 35 14.01 23.34 30.28
C VAL A 35 12.85 22.43 29.89
N VAL A 36 12.47 22.49 28.61
CA VAL A 36 11.46 21.62 28.01
C VAL A 36 12.11 20.75 26.94
N HIS A 37 12.38 19.50 27.27
CA HIS A 37 12.97 18.52 26.36
C HIS A 37 11.91 17.63 25.72
N ILE A 38 11.86 17.63 24.38
CA ILE A 38 10.91 16.88 23.57
C ILE A 38 11.68 15.79 22.81
N GLU A 39 11.50 14.55 23.26
CA GLU A 39 12.07 13.35 22.65
C GLU A 39 11.06 12.21 22.80
N ASN A 40 10.59 11.67 21.68
CA ASN A 40 9.56 10.62 21.69
C ASN A 40 10.11 9.34 22.32
N ASP A 41 11.40 9.06 22.12
CA ASP A 41 12.05 7.84 22.59
C ASP A 41 12.09 7.77 24.13
N LEU A 42 12.13 8.92 24.83
CA LEU A 42 12.00 8.98 26.29
C LEU A 42 10.63 8.52 26.81
N LEU A 43 9.59 8.61 25.97
CA LEU A 43 8.23 8.18 26.32
C LEU A 43 7.95 6.72 25.88
N MET A 44 8.89 6.10 25.17
CA MET A 44 8.81 4.71 24.69
C MET A 44 9.85 3.79 25.34
N THR A 45 10.65 4.33 26.26
CA THR A 45 11.60 3.58 27.09
C THR A 45 10.98 3.36 28.47
N ASP A 46 10.94 2.12 28.94
CA ASP A 46 10.40 1.80 30.26
C ASP A 46 11.37 2.19 31.40
N ALA A 47 10.92 2.03 32.65
CA ALA A 47 11.71 2.38 33.85
C ALA A 47 12.99 1.56 34.00
N GLN A 48 13.11 0.44 33.27
CA GLN A 48 14.28 -0.42 33.23
C GLN A 48 15.25 -0.04 32.10
N GLY A 49 14.92 0.97 31.29
CA GLY A 49 15.74 1.42 30.16
C GLY A 49 15.47 0.65 28.87
N GLU A 50 14.46 -0.22 28.83
CA GLU A 50 14.14 -1.01 27.64
C GLU A 50 13.20 -0.25 26.71
N TYR A 51 13.63 -0.05 25.47
CA TYR A 51 12.86 0.63 24.44
C TYR A 51 11.85 -0.31 23.78
N ARG A 52 10.56 0.08 23.75
CA ARG A 52 9.49 -0.71 23.13
C ARG A 52 8.71 0.11 22.11
N PHE A 53 8.94 -0.17 20.83
CA PHE A 53 8.22 0.49 19.75
C PHE A 53 6.80 -0.08 19.57
N SER A 54 5.80 0.81 19.55
CA SER A 54 4.49 0.53 18.94
C SER A 54 4.00 1.79 18.21
N SER A 55 3.21 1.61 17.15
CA SER A 55 2.63 2.73 16.39
C SER A 55 1.73 3.60 17.26
N GLU A 56 1.02 3.00 18.20
CA GLU A 56 0.16 3.70 19.15
C GLU A 56 0.97 4.52 20.16
N ALA A 57 2.01 3.92 20.76
CA ALA A 57 2.89 4.62 21.69
C ALA A 57 3.60 5.81 21.03
N LEU A 58 4.06 5.64 19.77
CA LEU A 58 4.64 6.72 19.00
C LEU A 58 3.65 7.87 18.78
N ALA A 59 2.40 7.57 18.42
CA ALA A 59 1.37 8.59 18.21
C ALA A 59 1.05 9.34 19.50
N GLN A 60 0.96 8.62 20.63
CA GLN A 60 0.77 9.22 21.96
C GLN A 60 1.96 10.11 22.36
N ALA A 61 3.19 9.65 22.14
CA ALA A 61 4.41 10.40 22.43
C ALA A 61 4.49 11.69 21.60
N GLN A 62 4.17 11.62 20.30
CA GLN A 62 4.11 12.79 19.42
C GLN A 62 3.04 13.79 19.87
N ALA A 63 1.85 13.32 20.24
CA ALA A 63 0.78 14.18 20.74
C ALA A 63 1.16 14.85 22.07
N ALA A 64 1.80 14.12 22.98
CA ALA A 64 2.30 14.64 24.24
C ALA A 64 3.41 15.69 24.01
N GLY A 65 4.37 15.39 23.13
CA GLY A 65 5.44 16.32 22.75
C GLY A 65 4.89 17.62 22.15
N GLN A 66 3.88 17.53 21.27
CA GLN A 66 3.22 18.69 20.70
C GLN A 66 2.50 19.53 21.77
N LYS A 67 1.81 18.90 22.73
CA LYS A 67 1.17 19.62 23.84
C LYS A 67 2.20 20.35 24.71
N ARG A 68 3.32 19.69 25.06
CA ARG A 68 4.42 20.30 25.83
C ARG A 68 5.03 21.48 25.08
N PHE A 69 5.28 21.33 23.79
CA PHE A 69 5.78 22.42 22.93
C PHE A 69 4.87 23.65 22.97
N GLN A 70 3.56 23.44 22.75
CA GLN A 70 2.59 24.55 22.74
C GLN A 70 2.44 25.21 24.11
N ALA A 71 2.48 24.42 25.19
CA ALA A 71 2.42 24.95 26.55
C ALA A 71 3.65 25.84 26.85
N ALA A 72 4.85 25.37 26.51
CA ALA A 72 6.10 26.09 26.71
C ALA A 72 6.13 27.42 25.91
N LEU A 73 5.70 27.39 24.64
CA LEU A 73 5.61 28.61 23.83
C LEU A 73 4.64 29.64 24.42
N LYS A 74 3.46 29.21 24.89
CA LYS A 74 2.49 30.08 25.55
C LYS A 74 3.00 30.62 26.87
N HIS A 75 3.74 29.81 27.63
CA HIS A 75 4.34 30.22 28.89
C HIS A 75 5.40 31.30 28.65
N GLY A 76 6.32 31.08 27.71
CA GLY A 76 7.34 32.07 27.36
C GLY A 76 6.77 33.37 26.83
N GLN A 77 5.75 33.30 25.96
CA GLN A 77 5.07 34.50 25.45
C GLN A 77 4.43 35.33 26.58
N LYS A 78 3.86 34.69 27.61
CA LYS A 78 3.29 35.37 28.77
C LYS A 78 4.35 35.92 29.72
N ASN A 79 5.56 35.36 29.69
CA ASN A 79 6.65 35.71 30.61
C ASN A 79 7.93 36.04 29.83
N PRO A 80 8.02 37.16 29.10
CA PRO A 80 9.16 37.45 28.21
C PRO A 80 10.53 37.52 28.90
N GLN A 81 10.54 37.78 30.21
CA GLN A 81 11.76 37.84 31.02
C GLN A 81 12.21 36.48 31.54
N ALA A 82 11.38 35.43 31.44
CA ALA A 82 11.75 34.10 31.88
C ALA A 82 12.84 33.50 30.97
N ASP A 83 13.80 32.83 31.59
CA ASP A 83 14.78 32.02 30.89
C ASP A 83 14.16 30.66 30.57
N ILE A 84 13.94 30.36 29.29
CA ILE A 84 13.29 29.13 28.85
C ILE A 84 14.06 28.55 27.66
N LEU A 85 14.50 27.31 27.79
CA LEU A 85 15.05 26.51 26.70
C LEU A 85 14.07 25.40 26.33
N ILE A 86 13.69 25.36 25.06
CA ILE A 86 12.98 24.23 24.48
C ILE A 86 13.96 23.48 23.58
N VAL A 87 14.14 22.17 23.78
CA VAL A 87 14.98 21.32 22.92
C VAL A 87 14.12 20.21 22.31
N ASN A 88 14.16 20.05 20.99
CA ASN A 88 13.53 18.93 20.30
C ASN A 88 14.59 18.07 19.61
N SER A 89 14.78 16.85 20.11
CA SER A 89 15.82 15.89 19.68
C SER A 89 15.28 14.67 18.94
N ASN A 90 14.03 14.74 18.47
CA ASN A 90 13.49 13.74 17.55
C ASN A 90 14.29 13.69 16.23
N THR A 91 14.09 12.67 15.40
CA THR A 91 14.86 12.54 14.14
C THR A 91 14.66 13.71 13.17
N ASN A 92 13.48 14.34 13.18
CA ASN A 92 13.19 15.60 12.51
C ASN A 92 13.57 15.61 11.00
N GLN A 93 13.27 14.52 10.29
CA GLN A 93 13.73 14.29 8.91
C GLN A 93 13.00 15.13 7.84
N LYS A 94 11.73 15.52 8.07
CA LYS A 94 10.93 16.28 7.08
C LYS A 94 11.10 17.78 7.30
N SER A 95 11.58 18.50 6.28
CA SER A 95 11.80 19.95 6.35
C SER A 95 10.53 20.72 6.66
N SER A 96 9.41 20.41 5.99
CA SER A 96 8.12 21.11 6.19
C SER A 96 7.61 21.07 7.64
N ALA A 97 7.70 19.90 8.30
CA ALA A 97 7.33 19.77 9.70
C ALA A 97 8.25 20.59 10.62
N CYS A 98 9.54 20.63 10.32
CA CYS A 98 10.51 21.42 11.08
C CYS A 98 10.30 22.92 10.90
N ILE A 99 10.01 23.37 9.67
CA ILE A 99 9.70 24.77 9.36
C ILE A 99 8.49 25.23 10.18
N ALA A 100 7.43 24.42 10.27
CA ALA A 100 6.26 24.75 11.07
C ALA A 100 6.59 24.93 12.56
N LEU A 101 7.44 24.07 13.15
CA LEU A 101 7.90 24.21 14.53
C LEU A 101 8.70 25.50 14.73
N LEU A 102 9.65 25.78 13.84
CA LEU A 102 10.52 26.96 13.89
C LEU A 102 9.70 28.26 13.74
N GLN A 103 8.79 28.31 12.78
CA GLN A 103 7.89 29.45 12.59
C GLN A 103 7.01 29.68 13.81
N ASN A 104 6.48 28.61 14.41
CA ASN A 104 5.66 28.74 15.61
C ASN A 104 6.46 29.28 16.81
N ALA A 105 7.69 28.79 17.00
CA ALA A 105 8.57 29.30 18.06
C ALA A 105 8.90 30.79 17.87
N ARG A 106 9.31 31.19 16.65
CA ARG A 106 9.60 32.59 16.31
C ARG A 106 8.38 33.49 16.53
N LYS A 107 7.19 33.03 16.14
CA LYS A 107 5.92 33.76 16.34
C LYS A 107 5.62 34.01 17.83
N HIS A 108 6.11 33.15 18.72
CA HIS A 108 5.93 33.29 20.17
C HIS A 108 7.13 33.97 20.86
N GLY A 109 8.06 34.55 20.11
CA GLY A 109 9.18 35.34 20.64
C GLY A 109 10.45 34.55 20.97
N PHE A 110 10.50 33.26 20.67
CA PHE A 110 11.70 32.45 20.90
C PHE A 110 12.73 32.65 19.79
N ALA A 111 14.00 32.83 20.18
CA ALA A 111 15.13 32.66 19.27
C ALA A 111 15.21 31.19 18.83
N THR A 112 15.60 30.91 17.58
CA THR A 112 15.65 29.54 17.06
C THR A 112 17.03 29.17 16.53
N GLU A 113 17.51 28.00 16.90
CA GLU A 113 18.72 27.37 16.35
C GLU A 113 18.39 25.96 15.85
N VAL A 114 19.04 25.56 14.77
CA VAL A 114 18.86 24.23 14.17
C VAL A 114 20.21 23.56 14.05
N TYR A 115 20.37 22.37 14.62
CA TYR A 115 21.60 21.61 14.53
C TYR A 115 21.41 20.34 13.70
N ARG A 116 22.32 20.09 12.77
CA ARG A 116 22.37 18.89 11.93
C ARG A 116 23.52 18.00 12.37
N LEU A 117 23.20 16.80 12.87
CA LEU A 117 24.19 15.83 13.34
C LEU A 117 24.55 14.80 12.25
N HIS A 118 25.84 14.45 12.17
CA HIS A 118 26.41 13.58 11.14
C HIS A 118 27.16 12.35 11.69
N ASN A 119 27.05 12.09 12.99
CA ASN A 119 27.69 10.92 13.61
C ASN A 119 26.99 9.59 13.25
N PHE A 120 27.75 8.51 13.19
CA PHE A 120 27.27 7.13 13.01
C PHE A 120 27.70 6.25 14.18
N TYR A 121 27.11 6.47 15.35
CA TYR A 121 27.27 5.58 16.51
C TYR A 121 26.37 4.34 16.41
N PRO A 122 26.67 3.26 17.15
CA PRO A 122 25.76 2.14 17.30
C PRO A 122 24.37 2.63 17.71
N ASN A 123 23.36 2.33 16.91
CA ASN A 123 22.00 2.76 17.23
C ASN A 123 21.39 1.78 18.25
N LEU A 124 21.08 2.29 19.44
CA LEU A 124 20.56 1.48 20.56
C LEU A 124 19.18 0.88 20.26
N HIS A 125 18.47 1.42 19.27
CA HIS A 125 17.13 0.99 18.86
C HIS A 125 17.11 -0.24 17.94
N ARG A 126 18.28 -0.84 17.63
CA ARG A 126 18.45 -1.99 16.73
C ARG A 126 17.76 -1.79 15.37
N VAL A 127 17.70 -0.55 14.91
CA VAL A 127 17.20 -0.21 13.58
C VAL A 127 18.19 -0.78 12.55
N PRO A 128 17.71 -1.57 11.57
CA PRO A 128 18.54 -2.13 10.53
C PRO A 128 19.34 -1.05 9.79
N GLU A 129 20.57 -1.36 9.40
CA GLU A 129 21.49 -0.39 8.80
C GLU A 129 20.90 0.29 7.55
N HIS A 130 20.25 -0.45 6.65
CA HIS A 130 19.60 0.12 5.46
C HIS A 130 18.59 1.23 5.81
N ALA A 131 17.86 1.09 6.92
CA ALA A 131 16.88 2.08 7.37
C ALA A 131 17.56 3.32 7.98
N VAL A 132 18.70 3.15 8.65
CA VAL A 132 19.53 4.26 9.13
C VAL A 132 20.09 5.06 7.96
N LEU A 133 20.65 4.39 6.94
CA LEU A 133 21.18 5.03 5.74
C LEU A 133 20.08 5.78 4.97
N ALA A 134 18.90 5.17 4.82
CA ALA A 134 17.74 5.84 4.22
C ALA A 134 17.30 7.08 4.99
N ALA A 135 17.33 7.05 6.33
CA ALA A 135 17.03 8.21 7.17
C ALA A 135 18.07 9.32 7.01
N TYR A 136 19.36 8.97 6.97
CA TYR A 136 20.46 9.92 6.72
C TYR A 136 20.29 10.63 5.36
N GLN A 137 20.02 9.85 4.31
CA GLN A 137 19.79 10.39 2.98
C GLN A 137 18.54 11.28 2.91
N LYS A 138 17.47 10.90 3.61
CA LYS A 138 16.26 11.73 3.68
C LYS A 138 16.52 13.09 4.31
N LEU A 139 17.37 13.15 5.33
CA LEU A 139 17.80 14.41 5.92
C LEU A 139 18.58 15.27 4.91
N ASN A 140 19.49 14.66 4.13
CA ASN A 140 20.29 15.37 3.12
C ASN A 140 19.43 15.93 1.97
N THR A 141 18.36 15.23 1.59
CA THR A 141 17.41 15.67 0.56
C THR A 141 16.34 16.63 1.10
N ASN A 142 16.31 16.89 2.41
CA ASN A 142 15.36 17.80 3.05
C ASN A 142 16.07 18.86 3.91
N PRO A 143 17.05 19.62 3.38
CA PRO A 143 17.79 20.59 4.18
C PRO A 143 16.89 21.74 4.67
N LEU A 144 17.27 22.35 5.79
CA LEU A 144 16.77 23.66 6.21
C LEU A 144 17.83 24.73 5.90
N ARG A 145 17.37 25.97 5.68
CA ARG A 145 18.26 27.08 5.27
C ARG A 145 19.31 27.43 6.33
N ASP A 146 18.93 27.35 7.60
CA ASP A 146 19.73 27.85 8.74
C ASP A 146 20.29 26.67 9.58
N GLU A 147 20.62 25.53 8.97
CA GLU A 147 21.20 24.38 9.71
C GLU A 147 22.67 24.63 10.09
N ILE A 148 22.97 24.49 11.37
CA ILE A 148 24.32 24.43 11.90
C ILE A 148 24.78 22.98 11.85
N HIS A 149 25.70 22.67 10.93
CA HIS A 149 26.26 21.33 10.80
C HIS A 149 27.28 21.08 11.91
N VAL A 150 26.97 20.14 12.81
CA VAL A 150 27.87 19.76 13.89
C VAL A 150 28.91 18.78 13.33
N PRO A 151 30.22 19.06 13.47
CA PRO A 151 31.28 18.15 13.03
C PRO A 151 31.11 16.76 13.64
N ALA A 152 31.24 15.72 12.82
CA ALA A 152 31.14 14.35 13.29
C ALA A 152 32.46 13.90 13.93
N VAL A 153 32.37 13.33 15.12
CA VAL A 153 33.46 12.58 15.78
C VAL A 153 33.59 11.20 15.14
N ARG A 154 32.47 10.58 14.78
CA ARG A 154 32.41 9.31 14.05
C ARG A 154 31.62 9.51 12.75
N PRO A 155 32.27 9.97 11.68
CA PRO A 155 31.59 10.21 10.40
C PRO A 155 31.09 8.90 9.78
N ILE A 156 30.28 9.04 8.72
CA ILE A 156 29.88 7.93 7.85
C ILE A 156 31.13 7.17 7.35
N SER A 157 31.08 5.84 7.32
CA SER A 157 32.17 5.03 6.76
C SER A 157 32.17 5.06 5.23
N ALA A 158 33.27 4.63 4.61
CA ALA A 158 33.36 4.53 3.15
C ALA A 158 32.31 3.56 2.58
N GLU A 159 32.09 2.44 3.26
CA GLU A 159 31.10 1.42 2.88
C GLU A 159 29.67 1.97 2.98
N GLN A 160 29.37 2.70 4.06
CA GLN A 160 28.06 3.33 4.26
C GLN A 160 27.81 4.43 3.22
N ALA A 161 28.83 5.23 2.90
CA ALA A 161 28.73 6.26 1.87
C ALA A 161 28.49 5.63 0.49
N ALA A 162 29.20 4.55 0.15
CA ALA A 162 28.99 3.80 -1.08
C ALA A 162 27.57 3.21 -1.17
N ALA A 163 27.04 2.68 -0.06
CA ALA A 163 25.67 2.16 -0.01
C ALA A 163 24.60 3.26 -0.20
N VAL A 164 24.81 4.46 0.37
CA VAL A 164 23.93 5.62 0.14
C VAL A 164 23.98 6.05 -1.33
N ALA A 165 25.17 6.13 -1.93
CA ALA A 165 25.34 6.49 -3.34
C ALA A 165 24.68 5.46 -4.28
N ALA A 166 24.84 4.16 -4.00
CA ALA A 166 24.19 3.09 -4.77
C ALA A 166 22.65 3.20 -4.69
N ALA A 167 22.10 3.46 -3.50
CA ALA A 167 20.67 3.67 -3.33
C ALA A 167 20.15 4.92 -4.06
N GLU A 168 20.97 5.97 -4.19
CA GLU A 168 20.65 7.16 -5.00
C GLU A 168 20.61 6.85 -6.48
N GLN A 169 21.66 6.19 -6.97
CA GLN A 169 21.75 5.78 -8.36
C GLN A 169 20.58 4.86 -8.75
N PHE A 170 20.22 3.93 -7.87
CA PHE A 170 19.09 3.02 -8.07
C PHE A 170 17.77 3.77 -8.30
N ARG A 171 17.51 4.85 -7.56
CA ARG A 171 16.27 5.63 -7.70
C ARG A 171 16.21 6.50 -8.95
N GLN A 172 17.35 6.83 -9.54
CA GLN A 172 17.42 7.73 -10.70
C GLN A 172 17.46 6.99 -12.04
N ARG A 173 17.90 5.72 -12.04
CA ARG A 173 18.03 4.93 -13.25
C ARG A 173 16.74 4.18 -13.61
N LYS A 174 16.63 3.80 -14.88
CA LYS A 174 15.61 2.84 -15.34
C LYS A 174 15.84 1.49 -14.64
N LEU A 175 14.77 0.84 -14.21
CA LEU A 175 14.87 -0.48 -13.58
C LEU A 175 15.44 -1.50 -14.57
N PRO A 176 16.40 -2.33 -14.15
CA PRO A 176 16.85 -3.45 -14.96
C PRO A 176 15.74 -4.51 -15.07
N PHE A 177 15.66 -5.14 -16.24
CA PHE A 177 14.80 -6.29 -16.49
C PHE A 177 15.65 -7.56 -16.44
N ASP A 178 15.23 -8.55 -15.66
CA ASP A 178 15.84 -9.88 -15.62
C ASP A 178 15.25 -10.72 -16.76
N GLU A 179 16.03 -10.91 -17.83
CA GLU A 179 15.61 -11.69 -18.99
C GLU A 179 15.47 -13.19 -18.68
N ALA A 180 16.20 -13.73 -17.71
CA ALA A 180 16.13 -15.15 -17.39
C ALA A 180 14.81 -15.49 -16.68
N GLN A 181 14.35 -14.59 -15.82
CA GLN A 181 13.10 -14.75 -15.06
C GLN A 181 11.94 -13.91 -15.62
N GLN A 182 12.15 -13.13 -16.68
CA GLN A 182 11.17 -12.24 -17.29
C GLN A 182 10.46 -11.33 -16.25
N THR A 183 11.24 -10.56 -15.48
CA THR A 183 10.73 -9.74 -14.36
C THR A 183 11.56 -8.48 -14.09
N PHE A 184 10.91 -7.44 -13.55
CA PHE A 184 11.60 -6.27 -12.98
C PHE A 184 11.98 -6.45 -11.50
N VAL A 185 11.52 -7.54 -10.86
CA VAL A 185 11.79 -7.86 -9.45
C VAL A 185 13.17 -8.50 -9.31
N THR A 186 14.21 -7.67 -9.43
CA THR A 186 15.61 -8.11 -9.39
C THR A 186 16.16 -8.19 -7.96
N PRO A 187 17.27 -8.94 -7.71
CA PRO A 187 17.98 -8.91 -6.43
C PRO A 187 18.36 -7.50 -5.98
N GLU A 188 18.67 -6.62 -6.93
CA GLU A 188 18.97 -5.22 -6.64
C GLU A 188 17.73 -4.45 -6.17
N TYR A 189 16.56 -4.73 -6.74
CA TYR A 189 15.29 -4.17 -6.24
C TYR A 189 15.01 -4.61 -4.80
N PHE A 190 15.34 -5.86 -4.44
CA PHE A 190 15.23 -6.32 -3.05
C PHE A 190 16.13 -5.55 -2.09
N GLN A 191 17.29 -5.10 -2.55
CA GLN A 191 18.23 -4.37 -1.72
C GLN A 191 17.80 -2.92 -1.51
N PHE A 192 17.33 -2.25 -2.57
CA PHE A 192 17.12 -0.80 -2.54
C PHE A 192 15.65 -0.35 -2.54
N GLY A 193 14.70 -1.22 -2.90
CA GLY A 193 13.26 -0.95 -2.99
C GLY A 193 12.46 -1.23 -1.71
N GLN A 194 13.11 -1.60 -0.60
CA GLN A 194 12.46 -2.16 0.61
C GLN A 194 11.40 -1.27 1.27
N ARG A 195 11.41 0.03 1.00
CA ARG A 195 10.36 0.95 1.48
C ARG A 195 9.01 0.67 0.84
N ASP A 196 9.01 0.21 -0.41
CA ASP A 196 7.85 0.22 -1.28
C ASP A 196 7.15 -1.15 -1.39
N PHE A 197 7.70 -2.19 -0.77
CA PHE A 197 7.06 -3.50 -0.70
C PHE A 197 7.18 -4.15 0.68
N ILE A 198 6.33 -5.15 0.87
CA ILE A 198 6.28 -6.05 2.02
C ILE A 198 6.68 -7.43 1.50
N CYS A 199 7.60 -8.08 2.22
CA CYS A 199 8.01 -9.45 1.98
C CYS A 199 7.62 -10.29 3.19
N LYS A 200 6.77 -11.30 3.00
CA LYS A 200 6.28 -12.16 4.09
C LYS A 200 6.65 -13.60 3.81
N THR A 201 7.56 -14.15 4.60
CA THR A 201 7.87 -15.59 4.61
C THR A 201 6.64 -16.39 5.05
N SER A 202 6.36 -17.48 4.34
CA SER A 202 5.27 -18.39 4.71
C SER A 202 5.62 -19.20 5.95
N LYS A 203 4.62 -19.44 6.80
CA LYS A 203 4.78 -20.34 7.95
C LYS A 203 4.71 -21.81 7.53
N ARG A 204 3.83 -22.11 6.56
CA ARG A 204 3.63 -23.45 6.00
C ARG A 204 4.79 -23.87 5.08
N HIS A 205 5.33 -22.93 4.33
CA HIS A 205 6.45 -23.14 3.41
C HIS A 205 7.59 -22.15 3.73
N PRO A 206 8.45 -22.43 4.72
CA PRO A 206 9.48 -21.49 5.19
C PRO A 206 10.47 -21.03 4.11
N ASP A 207 10.64 -21.83 3.05
CA ASP A 207 11.48 -21.51 1.89
C ASP A 207 10.80 -20.56 0.89
N LEU A 208 9.54 -20.20 1.09
CA LEU A 208 8.77 -19.33 0.21
C LEU A 208 8.40 -18.00 0.89
N ARG A 209 8.34 -16.94 0.10
CA ARG A 209 7.93 -15.60 0.55
C ARG A 209 7.02 -14.91 -0.45
N VAL A 210 5.99 -14.24 0.06
CA VAL A 210 5.02 -13.48 -0.74
C VAL A 210 5.42 -12.01 -0.76
N LEU A 211 5.46 -11.41 -1.96
CA LEU A 211 5.72 -10.00 -2.17
C LEU A 211 4.42 -9.24 -2.43
N LYS A 212 4.29 -8.11 -1.76
CA LYS A 212 3.16 -7.19 -1.93
C LYS A 212 3.63 -5.75 -1.82
N TYR A 213 3.29 -4.88 -2.77
CA TYR A 213 3.56 -3.46 -2.65
C TYR A 213 2.97 -2.87 -1.35
N ALA A 214 3.67 -1.92 -0.76
CA ALA A 214 3.25 -1.25 0.46
C ALA A 214 2.03 -0.35 0.19
N ARG A 215 1.16 -0.20 1.19
CA ARG A 215 -0.06 0.62 1.08
C ARG A 215 0.25 2.09 0.71
N SER A 216 1.41 2.60 1.13
CA SER A 216 1.86 3.96 0.82
C SER A 216 2.17 4.18 -0.66
N VAL A 217 2.57 3.14 -1.40
CA VAL A 217 2.80 3.21 -2.86
C VAL A 217 1.52 3.64 -3.57
N PHE A 218 0.38 3.09 -3.16
CA PHE A 218 -0.91 3.42 -3.74
C PHE A 218 -1.30 4.89 -3.46
N TYR A 219 -1.20 5.35 -2.20
CA TYR A 219 -1.64 6.70 -1.84
C TYR A 219 -0.74 7.82 -2.34
N GLU A 220 0.56 7.56 -2.41
CA GLU A 220 1.54 8.55 -2.87
C GLU A 220 1.85 8.39 -4.37
N ASN A 221 1.13 7.51 -5.08
CA ASN A 221 1.29 7.22 -6.50
C ASN A 221 2.76 6.98 -6.90
N ARG A 222 3.42 6.01 -6.25
CA ARG A 222 4.84 5.67 -6.45
C ARG A 222 5.06 4.34 -7.18
N PHE A 223 4.14 3.93 -8.03
CA PHE A 223 4.27 2.66 -8.74
C PHE A 223 5.45 2.70 -9.73
N ASP A 224 6.17 1.59 -9.84
CA ASP A 224 7.11 1.27 -10.90
C ASP A 224 6.86 -0.16 -11.37
N ASP A 225 7.56 -0.60 -12.43
CA ASP A 225 7.27 -1.87 -13.09
C ASP A 225 7.48 -3.09 -12.20
N ALA A 226 8.41 -3.04 -11.24
CA ALA A 226 8.60 -4.10 -10.26
C ALA A 226 7.43 -4.13 -9.25
N LEU A 227 6.98 -2.97 -8.77
CA LEU A 227 5.83 -2.87 -7.86
C LEU A 227 4.52 -3.30 -8.52
N LEU A 228 4.40 -3.16 -9.84
CA LEU A 228 3.25 -3.70 -10.57
C LEU A 228 3.21 -5.23 -10.48
N GLU A 229 4.36 -5.90 -10.49
CA GLU A 229 4.48 -7.35 -10.40
C GLU A 229 4.32 -7.86 -8.95
N MET A 230 4.67 -7.03 -7.96
CA MET A 230 4.55 -7.36 -6.53
C MET A 230 3.11 -7.26 -6.00
N ARG A 231 2.19 -8.02 -6.58
CA ARG A 231 0.78 -8.15 -6.14
C ARG A 231 0.44 -9.60 -5.78
N GLY A 232 1.28 -10.21 -4.94
CA GLY A 232 1.17 -11.61 -4.54
C GLY A 232 2.20 -12.53 -5.19
N LEU A 233 3.22 -11.98 -5.88
CA LEU A 233 4.33 -12.75 -6.43
C LEU A 233 4.98 -13.57 -5.31
N VAL A 234 5.20 -14.87 -5.54
CA VAL A 234 5.85 -15.75 -4.57
C VAL A 234 7.21 -16.14 -5.09
N LEU A 235 8.24 -15.90 -4.28
CA LEU A 235 9.60 -16.33 -4.56
C LEU A 235 10.03 -17.43 -3.60
N ASP A 236 10.96 -18.25 -4.04
CA ASP A 236 11.73 -19.12 -3.15
C ASP A 236 12.89 -18.37 -2.44
N LYS A 237 13.66 -19.10 -1.63
CA LYS A 237 14.85 -18.59 -0.93
C LYS A 237 15.98 -18.14 -1.85
N HIS A 238 16.00 -18.62 -3.10
CA HIS A 238 16.97 -18.27 -4.15
C HIS A 238 16.46 -17.17 -5.09
N HIS A 239 15.34 -16.54 -4.73
CA HIS A 239 14.70 -15.45 -5.46
C HIS A 239 14.12 -15.88 -6.82
N GLN A 240 13.89 -17.18 -7.02
CA GLN A 240 13.20 -17.71 -8.20
C GLN A 240 11.69 -17.57 -8.04
N ILE A 241 11.00 -17.18 -9.11
CA ILE A 241 9.54 -17.02 -9.10
C ILE A 241 8.88 -18.41 -9.10
N ILE A 242 8.05 -18.67 -8.09
CA ILE A 242 7.31 -19.94 -7.92
C ILE A 242 5.82 -19.76 -8.22
N VAL A 243 5.23 -18.62 -7.86
CA VAL A 243 3.83 -18.28 -8.18
C VAL A 243 3.80 -16.89 -8.77
N ARG A 244 3.10 -16.72 -9.89
CA ARG A 244 3.04 -15.46 -10.66
C ARG A 244 1.59 -15.01 -10.88
N PRO A 245 1.03 -14.20 -9.98
CA PRO A 245 -0.31 -13.64 -10.16
C PRO A 245 -0.36 -12.48 -11.17
N PHE A 246 -1.55 -11.91 -11.41
CA PHE A 246 -1.70 -10.70 -12.22
C PHE A 246 -0.84 -9.54 -11.71
N LYS A 247 -0.25 -8.81 -12.67
CA LYS A 247 0.29 -7.48 -12.44
C LYS A 247 -0.83 -6.52 -11.97
N LYS A 248 -0.44 -5.43 -11.31
CA LYS A 248 -1.36 -4.38 -10.87
C LYS A 248 -1.98 -3.66 -12.08
N THR A 249 -3.26 -3.92 -12.34
CA THR A 249 -4.05 -3.14 -13.29
C THR A 249 -4.66 -1.90 -12.63
N PHE A 250 -4.70 -0.78 -13.35
CA PHE A 250 -5.27 0.50 -12.90
C PHE A 250 -6.73 0.68 -13.33
N ASN A 251 -7.46 1.54 -12.62
CA ASN A 251 -8.78 1.95 -13.08
C ASN A 251 -8.66 2.91 -14.27
N TYR A 252 -9.67 3.00 -15.14
CA TYR A 252 -9.67 3.94 -16.27
C TYR A 252 -9.38 5.38 -15.81
N SER A 253 -10.04 5.84 -14.74
CA SER A 253 -9.82 7.15 -14.14
C SER A 253 -8.40 7.39 -13.62
N GLU A 254 -7.68 6.34 -13.21
CA GLU A 254 -6.28 6.42 -12.80
C GLU A 254 -5.35 6.57 -14.02
N ARG A 255 -5.70 5.99 -15.18
CA ARG A 255 -4.92 6.07 -16.42
C ARG A 255 -5.06 7.42 -17.12
N ILE A 256 -6.23 8.06 -17.05
CA ILE A 256 -6.48 9.37 -17.70
C ILE A 256 -6.17 10.57 -16.78
N ALA A 257 -5.79 10.34 -15.52
CA ALA A 257 -5.44 11.41 -14.61
C ALA A 257 -4.18 12.17 -15.08
N LYS A 258 -4.15 13.49 -14.90
CA LYS A 258 -3.04 14.36 -15.34
C LYS A 258 -1.66 13.93 -14.82
N ASN A 259 -1.62 13.30 -13.65
CA ASN A 259 -0.39 12.82 -13.00
C ASN A 259 -0.27 11.28 -13.04
N SER A 260 -0.93 10.61 -13.99
CA SER A 260 -0.79 9.17 -14.16
C SER A 260 0.66 8.82 -14.51
N LEU A 261 1.24 7.84 -13.82
CA LEU A 261 2.54 7.28 -14.17
C LEU A 261 2.45 6.34 -15.39
N TYR A 262 1.24 5.86 -15.67
CA TYR A 262 0.94 4.93 -16.75
C TYR A 262 -0.23 5.49 -17.56
N PRO A 263 -0.04 6.61 -18.27
CA PRO A 263 -1.12 7.20 -19.05
C PRO A 263 -1.62 6.23 -20.11
N LEU A 264 -2.88 6.37 -20.48
CA LEU A 264 -3.47 5.69 -21.63
C LEU A 264 -4.26 6.71 -22.43
N ASP A 265 -4.02 6.72 -23.74
CA ASP A 265 -4.84 7.45 -24.70
C ASP A 265 -5.72 6.43 -25.43
N ILE A 266 -7.04 6.60 -25.32
CA ILE A 266 -8.04 5.74 -25.93
C ILE A 266 -9.29 6.57 -26.22
N ASP A 267 -9.72 6.54 -27.48
CA ASP A 267 -10.92 7.25 -27.92
C ASP A 267 -12.16 6.34 -27.96
N ASP A 268 -13.32 6.94 -28.22
CA ASP A 268 -14.61 6.25 -28.20
C ASP A 268 -14.82 5.29 -29.38
N HIS A 269 -13.98 5.36 -30.42
CA HIS A 269 -14.02 4.50 -31.60
C HIS A 269 -13.05 3.31 -31.49
N HIS A 270 -12.09 3.35 -30.56
CA HIS A 270 -11.16 2.26 -30.30
C HIS A 270 -11.89 0.94 -30.03
N ARG A 271 -11.41 -0.13 -30.67
CA ARG A 271 -12.00 -1.46 -30.54
C ARG A 271 -11.51 -2.14 -29.26
N VAL A 272 -12.46 -2.67 -28.50
CA VAL A 272 -12.19 -3.36 -27.23
C VAL A 272 -13.06 -4.60 -27.12
N TYR A 273 -12.65 -5.52 -26.26
CA TYR A 273 -13.56 -6.47 -25.64
C TYR A 273 -13.50 -6.30 -24.11
N ALA A 274 -14.56 -6.74 -23.45
CA ALA A 274 -14.75 -6.49 -22.03
C ALA A 274 -15.18 -7.77 -21.32
N VAL A 275 -14.47 -8.12 -20.26
CA VAL A 275 -14.82 -9.25 -19.39
C VAL A 275 -15.55 -8.72 -18.16
N VAL A 276 -16.71 -9.29 -17.83
CA VAL A 276 -17.47 -8.92 -16.63
C VAL A 276 -16.60 -9.14 -15.41
N LYS A 277 -16.37 -8.08 -14.65
CA LYS A 277 -15.55 -8.17 -13.45
C LYS A 277 -16.39 -8.68 -12.29
N ILE A 278 -16.16 -9.94 -11.92
CA ILE A 278 -16.72 -10.57 -10.72
C ILE A 278 -16.17 -9.88 -9.46
N ASN A 279 -17.03 -9.70 -8.45
CA ASN A 279 -16.69 -9.07 -7.17
C ASN A 279 -16.44 -10.10 -6.06
N GLY A 280 -15.25 -10.70 -6.06
CA GLY A 280 -14.79 -11.62 -5.03
C GLY A 280 -13.42 -11.23 -4.46
N PHE A 281 -12.66 -12.23 -4.01
CA PHE A 281 -11.23 -12.11 -3.74
C PHE A 281 -10.41 -12.99 -4.69
N LEU A 282 -9.19 -12.55 -4.99
CA LEU A 282 -8.27 -13.30 -5.84
C LEU A 282 -7.63 -14.46 -5.07
N GLY A 283 -7.91 -15.68 -5.52
CA GLY A 283 -7.20 -16.90 -5.17
C GLY A 283 -6.29 -17.37 -6.32
N CYS A 284 -5.09 -17.83 -5.99
CA CYS A 284 -4.14 -18.35 -6.96
C CYS A 284 -3.80 -19.81 -6.64
N CYS A 285 -3.73 -20.66 -7.66
CA CYS A 285 -3.40 -22.08 -7.56
C CYS A 285 -2.26 -22.41 -8.53
N THR A 286 -1.16 -22.98 -8.04
CA THR A 286 0.00 -23.32 -8.87
C THR A 286 0.48 -24.72 -8.51
N PHE A 287 0.40 -25.66 -9.45
CA PHE A 287 1.12 -26.93 -9.30
C PHE A 287 2.59 -26.69 -9.64
N VAL A 288 3.47 -26.89 -8.66
CA VAL A 288 4.90 -26.66 -8.81
C VAL A 288 5.55 -27.96 -9.26
N GLN A 289 6.28 -27.90 -10.37
CA GLN A 289 7.11 -29.00 -10.86
C GLN A 289 8.43 -28.43 -11.39
N LEU A 290 9.43 -28.36 -10.53
CA LEU A 290 10.68 -27.69 -10.86
C LEU A 290 11.56 -28.58 -11.74
N PRO A 291 12.24 -28.02 -12.76
CA PRO A 291 13.21 -28.78 -13.53
C PRO A 291 14.43 -29.12 -12.65
N GLU A 292 15.15 -30.21 -12.98
CA GLU A 292 16.27 -30.72 -12.17
C GLU A 292 17.37 -29.69 -11.88
N HIS A 293 17.58 -28.72 -12.79
CA HIS A 293 18.59 -27.67 -12.65
C HIS A 293 18.13 -26.49 -11.78
N HIS A 294 16.86 -26.46 -11.35
CA HIS A 294 16.35 -25.41 -10.49
C HIS A 294 16.97 -25.54 -9.08
N PRO A 295 17.45 -24.45 -8.45
CA PRO A 295 18.15 -24.53 -7.15
C PRO A 295 17.28 -25.05 -6.00
N SER A 296 15.95 -24.94 -6.12
CA SER A 296 14.98 -25.51 -5.17
C SER A 296 14.37 -26.84 -5.63
N HIS A 297 14.90 -27.51 -6.65
CA HIS A 297 14.40 -28.83 -7.07
C HIS A 297 14.46 -29.81 -5.89
N GLY A 298 13.38 -30.57 -5.67
CA GLY A 298 13.24 -31.47 -4.52
C GLY A 298 12.94 -30.78 -3.19
N ALA A 299 12.71 -29.45 -3.17
CA ALA A 299 12.21 -28.76 -2.00
C ALA A 299 10.82 -29.30 -1.60
N ALA A 300 10.41 -29.14 -0.34
CA ALA A 300 9.17 -29.70 0.17
C ALA A 300 7.90 -29.21 -0.56
N PHE A 301 7.95 -28.09 -1.28
CA PHE A 301 6.84 -27.58 -2.08
C PHE A 301 6.86 -28.05 -3.55
N ASP A 302 7.96 -28.65 -4.00
CA ASP A 302 8.08 -29.22 -5.35
C ASP A 302 7.21 -30.48 -5.47
N GLY A 303 6.46 -30.58 -6.56
CA GLY A 303 5.41 -31.60 -6.75
C GLY A 303 4.14 -31.36 -5.95
N GLN A 304 3.92 -30.15 -5.40
CA GLN A 304 2.71 -29.78 -4.66
C GLN A 304 1.92 -28.66 -5.34
N VAL A 305 0.62 -28.59 -5.05
CA VAL A 305 -0.20 -27.43 -5.40
C VAL A 305 -0.10 -26.39 -4.29
N LEU A 306 0.34 -25.19 -4.66
CA LEU A 306 0.36 -24.04 -3.78
C LEU A 306 -0.92 -23.22 -3.96
N TYR A 307 -1.58 -22.93 -2.84
CA TYR A 307 -2.76 -22.08 -2.77
C TYR A 307 -2.39 -20.77 -2.10
N SER A 308 -2.61 -19.65 -2.79
CA SER A 308 -2.22 -18.33 -2.30
C SER A 308 -3.26 -17.26 -2.60
N THR A 309 -3.02 -16.07 -2.05
CA THR A 309 -3.77 -14.84 -2.32
C THR A 309 -2.77 -13.72 -2.57
N THR A 310 -3.26 -12.51 -2.85
CA THR A 310 -2.41 -11.32 -3.07
C THR A 310 -1.42 -10.99 -1.94
N GLY A 311 -1.52 -11.59 -0.75
CA GLY A 311 -0.64 -11.26 0.38
C GLY A 311 -0.27 -12.40 1.31
N SER A 312 -0.65 -13.65 1.04
CA SER A 312 -0.27 -14.77 1.91
C SER A 312 -0.46 -16.14 1.26
N LEU A 313 0.37 -17.09 1.69
CA LEU A 313 0.19 -18.54 1.54
C LEU A 313 -0.51 -19.19 2.77
N ASP A 314 -0.68 -18.44 3.87
CA ASP A 314 -1.07 -18.99 5.17
C ASP A 314 -2.40 -18.44 5.72
N SER A 315 -2.95 -17.38 5.11
CA SER A 315 -4.17 -16.73 5.58
C SER A 315 -5.39 -17.65 5.47
N ASP A 316 -6.46 -17.36 6.22
CA ASP A 316 -7.71 -18.10 6.07
C ASP A 316 -8.30 -18.00 4.66
N PHE A 317 -8.07 -16.89 3.96
CA PHE A 317 -8.37 -16.76 2.53
C PHE A 317 -7.58 -17.72 1.64
N ALA A 318 -6.33 -18.06 1.98
CA ALA A 318 -5.55 -19.04 1.22
C ALA A 318 -6.07 -20.46 1.43
N LYS A 319 -6.51 -20.78 2.66
CA LYS A 319 -7.22 -22.04 2.97
C LYS A 319 -8.58 -22.11 2.28
N MET A 320 -9.27 -20.97 2.14
CA MET A 320 -10.52 -20.86 1.41
C MET A 320 -10.29 -21.11 -0.09
N THR A 321 -9.25 -20.52 -0.69
CA THR A 321 -8.79 -20.87 -2.05
C THR A 321 -8.56 -22.36 -2.20
N GLU A 322 -7.83 -22.97 -1.28
CA GLU A 322 -7.59 -24.42 -1.28
C GLU A 322 -8.89 -25.22 -1.27
N LYS A 323 -9.83 -24.86 -0.38
CA LYS A 323 -11.13 -25.56 -0.28
C LYS A 323 -11.95 -25.49 -1.58
N HIS A 324 -11.98 -24.32 -2.22
CA HIS A 324 -12.72 -24.11 -3.47
C HIS A 324 -12.05 -24.79 -4.66
N CYS A 325 -10.72 -24.70 -4.74
CA CYS A 325 -10.01 -25.06 -5.97
C CYS A 325 -9.39 -26.46 -5.95
N ARG A 326 -9.37 -27.18 -4.83
CA ARG A 326 -8.78 -28.53 -4.74
C ARG A 326 -9.40 -29.53 -5.72
N GLN A 327 -10.67 -29.36 -6.07
CA GLN A 327 -11.34 -30.19 -7.08
C GLN A 327 -10.69 -30.10 -8.48
N TYR A 328 -9.90 -29.05 -8.75
CA TYR A 328 -9.23 -28.82 -10.02
C TYR A 328 -7.74 -29.21 -10.03
N GLU A 329 -7.22 -29.90 -9.01
CA GLU A 329 -5.78 -30.26 -8.96
C GLU A 329 -5.31 -31.10 -10.15
N ALA A 330 -6.18 -31.94 -10.70
CA ALA A 330 -5.86 -32.71 -11.90
C ALA A 330 -5.59 -31.79 -13.11
N LEU A 331 -6.34 -30.70 -13.26
CA LEU A 331 -6.10 -29.68 -14.28
C LEU A 331 -4.77 -28.97 -14.02
N PHE A 332 -4.50 -28.56 -12.79
CA PHE A 332 -3.25 -27.86 -12.47
C PHE A 332 -2.02 -28.71 -12.78
N LYS A 333 -2.10 -30.04 -12.59
CA LYS A 333 -1.03 -30.99 -12.94
C LYS A 333 -0.81 -31.16 -14.44
N GLN A 334 -1.82 -30.92 -15.28
CA GLN A 334 -1.67 -30.93 -16.74
C GLN A 334 -0.94 -29.68 -17.24
N TYR A 335 -0.95 -28.60 -16.44
CA TYR A 335 -0.27 -27.34 -16.73
C TYR A 335 0.70 -27.00 -15.59
N PRO A 336 1.77 -27.81 -15.40
CA PRO A 336 2.74 -27.54 -14.36
C PRO A 336 3.35 -26.15 -14.52
N ASN A 337 3.65 -25.51 -13.40
CA ASN A 337 4.20 -24.16 -13.33
C ASN A 337 3.34 -23.11 -14.05
N HIS A 338 2.03 -23.31 -14.09
CA HIS A 338 1.05 -22.28 -14.42
C HIS A 338 0.33 -21.84 -13.14
N THR A 339 0.21 -20.53 -12.96
CA THR A 339 -0.60 -19.95 -11.88
C THR A 339 -2.00 -19.71 -12.40
N PHE A 340 -2.93 -20.58 -11.99
CA PHE A 340 -4.36 -20.39 -12.23
C PHE A 340 -4.93 -19.38 -11.25
N LEU A 341 -5.70 -18.42 -11.76
CA LEU A 341 -6.25 -17.31 -11.00
C LEU A 341 -7.77 -17.41 -10.98
N PHE A 342 -8.34 -17.38 -9.79
CA PHE A 342 -9.77 -17.45 -9.56
C PHE A 342 -10.25 -16.23 -8.80
N GLU A 343 -11.40 -15.68 -9.21
CA GLU A 343 -12.18 -14.85 -8.31
C GLU A 343 -13.07 -15.79 -7.47
N ILE A 344 -12.84 -15.81 -6.16
CA ILE A 344 -13.59 -16.64 -5.21
C ILE A 344 -14.64 -15.77 -4.54
N THR A 345 -15.87 -16.24 -4.57
CA THR A 345 -17.00 -15.67 -3.85
C THR A 345 -17.47 -16.69 -2.80
N ASP A 346 -17.13 -16.45 -1.54
CA ASP A 346 -17.57 -17.31 -0.42
C ASP A 346 -18.53 -16.53 0.47
N LYS A 347 -19.51 -17.23 1.04
CA LYS A 347 -20.52 -16.63 1.93
C LYS A 347 -19.93 -15.94 3.18
N ASN A 348 -18.71 -16.32 3.58
CA ASN A 348 -18.02 -15.75 4.73
C ASN A 348 -17.12 -14.55 4.35
N ASP A 349 -16.94 -14.26 3.05
CA ASP A 349 -16.29 -13.03 2.59
C ASP A 349 -17.32 -12.13 1.91
N VAL A 350 -17.72 -11.08 2.61
CA VAL A 350 -18.84 -10.29 2.13
C VAL A 350 -18.37 -9.15 1.24
N HIS A 351 -18.78 -9.21 -0.02
CA HIS A 351 -18.44 -8.26 -1.07
C HIS A 351 -19.55 -7.22 -1.32
N ILE A 352 -19.31 -6.29 -2.24
CA ILE A 352 -20.26 -5.20 -2.56
C ILE A 352 -21.38 -5.71 -3.47
N ILE A 353 -21.04 -6.53 -4.46
CA ILE A 353 -22.00 -7.15 -5.38
C ILE A 353 -22.29 -8.57 -4.89
N ARG A 354 -23.56 -8.96 -4.97
CA ARG A 354 -23.98 -10.34 -4.72
C ARG A 354 -23.68 -11.17 -5.96
N GLU A 355 -22.60 -11.94 -5.90
CA GLU A 355 -22.15 -12.83 -6.98
C GLU A 355 -22.63 -14.27 -6.76
N ARG A 356 -22.51 -15.10 -7.80
CA ARG A 356 -22.64 -16.56 -7.67
C ARG A 356 -21.56 -17.05 -6.69
N LEU A 357 -21.96 -17.80 -5.66
CA LEU A 357 -21.00 -18.43 -4.75
C LEU A 357 -20.15 -19.48 -5.48
N GLY A 358 -18.91 -19.64 -5.04
CA GLY A 358 -17.92 -20.52 -5.65
C GLY A 358 -16.80 -19.74 -6.33
N GLU A 359 -16.10 -20.42 -7.20
CA GLU A 359 -14.92 -19.95 -7.88
C GLU A 359 -15.20 -19.72 -9.36
N THR A 360 -14.56 -18.70 -9.92
CA THR A 360 -14.62 -18.37 -11.34
C THR A 360 -13.20 -18.22 -11.84
N LEU A 361 -12.82 -19.01 -12.85
CA LEU A 361 -11.51 -18.89 -13.48
C LEU A 361 -11.45 -17.55 -14.20
N ILE A 362 -10.45 -16.73 -13.87
CA ILE A 362 -10.25 -15.40 -14.44
C ILE A 362 -8.89 -15.23 -15.12
N GLY A 363 -7.99 -16.21 -15.01
CA GLY A 363 -6.71 -16.19 -15.69
C GLY A 363 -5.88 -17.45 -15.47
N ALA A 364 -4.86 -17.61 -16.30
CA ALA A 364 -3.78 -18.56 -16.11
C ALA A 364 -2.49 -17.94 -16.65
N ILE A 365 -1.41 -18.00 -15.86
CA ILE A 365 -0.13 -17.35 -16.20
C ILE A 365 0.98 -18.38 -16.13
N GLU A 366 1.74 -18.53 -17.20
CA GLU A 366 2.98 -19.32 -17.22
C GLU A 366 4.02 -18.66 -16.30
N VAL A 367 4.51 -19.39 -15.30
CA VAL A 367 5.39 -18.83 -14.27
C VAL A 367 6.75 -18.39 -14.84
N ALA A 368 7.28 -19.11 -15.85
CA ALA A 368 8.59 -18.82 -16.42
C ALA A 368 8.60 -17.49 -17.20
N THR A 369 7.62 -17.30 -18.07
CA THR A 369 7.59 -16.16 -19.01
C THR A 369 6.73 -15.00 -18.53
N GLY A 370 5.77 -15.27 -17.64
CA GLY A 370 4.71 -14.33 -17.32
C GLY A 370 3.67 -14.14 -18.40
N LYS A 371 3.69 -14.96 -19.47
CA LYS A 371 2.65 -14.96 -20.49
C LYS A 371 1.32 -15.39 -19.85
N MET A 372 0.31 -14.55 -20.05
CA MET A 372 -1.06 -14.82 -19.65
C MET A 372 -1.78 -15.51 -20.80
N MET A 373 -2.57 -16.54 -20.50
CA MET A 373 -3.53 -17.08 -21.47
C MET A 373 -4.55 -16.00 -21.83
N CYS A 374 -4.86 -15.83 -23.10
CA CYS A 374 -5.90 -14.90 -23.53
C CYS A 374 -7.30 -15.44 -23.18
N GLU A 375 -8.32 -14.58 -23.25
CA GLU A 375 -9.66 -14.97 -22.81
C GLU A 375 -10.25 -16.14 -23.62
N SER A 376 -9.97 -16.23 -24.93
CA SER A 376 -10.42 -17.38 -25.74
C SER A 376 -9.75 -18.69 -25.33
N GLU A 377 -8.44 -18.67 -25.02
CA GLU A 377 -7.73 -19.86 -24.52
C GLU A 377 -8.33 -20.34 -23.18
N LEU A 378 -8.68 -19.39 -22.30
CA LEU A 378 -9.33 -19.69 -21.03
C LEU A 378 -10.76 -20.23 -21.19
N ASP A 379 -11.52 -19.69 -22.15
CA ASP A 379 -12.87 -20.13 -22.46
C ASP A 379 -12.86 -21.56 -23.04
N ASP A 380 -11.92 -21.84 -23.96
CA ASP A 380 -11.71 -23.17 -24.53
C ASP A 380 -11.29 -24.18 -23.45
N LEU A 381 -10.36 -23.80 -22.58
CA LEU A 381 -9.92 -24.65 -21.47
C LEU A 381 -11.10 -25.00 -20.54
N ALA A 382 -11.90 -23.99 -20.18
CA ALA A 382 -13.06 -24.17 -19.31
C ALA A 382 -14.14 -25.05 -19.96
N ALA A 383 -14.40 -24.87 -21.26
CA ALA A 383 -15.34 -25.69 -22.01
C ALA A 383 -14.89 -27.16 -22.08
N GLN A 384 -13.62 -27.40 -22.41
CA GLN A 384 -13.04 -28.75 -22.48
C GLN A 384 -13.06 -29.44 -21.11
N PHE A 385 -12.64 -28.73 -20.06
CA PHE A 385 -12.64 -29.27 -18.70
C PHE A 385 -14.07 -29.63 -18.26
N SER A 386 -15.03 -28.74 -18.48
CA SER A 386 -16.43 -28.93 -18.07
C SER A 386 -17.11 -30.04 -18.86
N ALA A 387 -16.77 -30.22 -20.14
CA ALA A 387 -17.27 -31.35 -20.94
C ALA A 387 -16.77 -32.70 -20.41
N ALA A 388 -15.52 -32.75 -19.92
CA ALA A 388 -14.95 -33.95 -19.31
C ALA A 388 -15.41 -34.17 -17.85
N HIS A 389 -15.82 -33.12 -17.14
CA HIS A 389 -16.19 -33.15 -15.72
C HIS A 389 -17.53 -32.43 -15.47
N PRO A 390 -18.65 -32.99 -15.94
CA PRO A 390 -19.96 -32.32 -15.89
C PRO A 390 -20.44 -31.99 -14.47
N ASP A 391 -20.00 -32.74 -13.46
CA ASP A 391 -20.38 -32.52 -12.05
C ASP A 391 -19.59 -31.40 -11.37
N THR A 392 -18.45 -30.99 -11.95
CA THR A 392 -17.57 -29.94 -11.42
C THR A 392 -17.16 -28.99 -12.55
N PRO A 393 -18.10 -28.23 -13.14
CA PRO A 393 -17.80 -27.35 -14.24
C PRO A 393 -16.80 -26.25 -13.83
N LEU A 394 -15.98 -25.83 -14.79
CA LEU A 394 -15.05 -24.71 -14.62
C LEU A 394 -15.70 -23.44 -15.14
N HIS A 395 -16.10 -22.56 -14.23
CA HIS A 395 -16.84 -21.36 -14.62
C HIS A 395 -15.94 -20.22 -15.10
N ARG A 396 -16.45 -19.46 -16.06
CA ARG A 396 -15.84 -18.26 -16.64
C ARG A 396 -16.75 -17.05 -16.48
N PRO A 397 -16.21 -15.83 -16.39
CA PRO A 397 -16.99 -14.61 -16.52
C PRO A 397 -17.55 -14.46 -17.93
N GLU A 398 -18.61 -13.68 -18.09
CA GLU A 398 -19.11 -13.29 -19.41
C GLU A 398 -18.12 -12.35 -20.11
N THR A 399 -17.92 -12.55 -21.41
CA THR A 399 -17.06 -11.73 -22.27
C THR A 399 -17.90 -11.08 -23.36
N LEU A 400 -17.89 -9.75 -23.39
CA LEU A 400 -18.50 -8.95 -24.45
C LEU A 400 -17.45 -8.64 -25.51
N ARG A 401 -17.67 -9.10 -26.75
CA ARG A 401 -16.75 -8.94 -27.88
C ARG A 401 -17.28 -7.91 -28.88
N ASP A 402 -16.39 -7.47 -29.77
CA ASP A 402 -16.71 -6.59 -30.91
C ASP A 402 -17.34 -5.24 -30.53
N LEU A 403 -16.84 -4.61 -29.46
CA LEU A 403 -17.32 -3.32 -28.96
C LEU A 403 -16.39 -2.17 -29.35
N ARG A 404 -16.97 -0.97 -29.51
CA ARG A 404 -16.24 0.29 -29.39
C ARG A 404 -16.22 0.76 -27.94
N PHE A 405 -15.17 1.44 -27.52
CA PHE A 405 -15.07 1.93 -26.15
C PHE A 405 -16.22 2.86 -25.74
N GLY A 406 -16.73 3.70 -26.66
CA GLY A 406 -17.91 4.54 -26.42
C GLY A 406 -19.19 3.75 -26.10
N GLU A 407 -19.37 2.59 -26.75
CA GLU A 407 -20.51 1.70 -26.51
C GLU A 407 -20.39 1.04 -25.13
N LEU A 408 -19.18 0.58 -24.77
CA LEU A 408 -18.92 0.02 -23.44
C LEU A 408 -19.19 1.04 -22.32
N LYS A 409 -18.81 2.31 -22.49
CA LYS A 409 -19.15 3.39 -21.54
C LYS A 409 -20.66 3.58 -21.40
N THR A 410 -21.41 3.41 -22.48
CA THR A 410 -22.88 3.51 -22.46
C THR A 410 -23.50 2.33 -21.71
N LEU A 411 -23.00 1.11 -21.95
CA LEU A 411 -23.41 -0.10 -21.21
C LEU A 411 -23.14 0.05 -19.71
N LEU A 412 -21.95 0.53 -19.34
CA LEU A 412 -21.50 0.70 -17.96
C LEU A 412 -22.50 1.49 -17.09
N LYS A 413 -23.24 2.44 -17.66
CA LYS A 413 -24.23 3.25 -16.94
C LYS A 413 -25.37 2.41 -16.34
N ASN A 414 -25.69 1.28 -16.96
CA ASN A 414 -26.87 0.48 -16.63
C ASN A 414 -26.53 -0.85 -15.94
N VAL A 415 -25.25 -1.22 -15.82
CA VAL A 415 -24.87 -2.49 -15.20
C VAL A 415 -24.93 -2.44 -13.68
N LYS A 416 -25.34 -3.56 -13.08
CA LYS A 416 -25.44 -3.73 -11.62
C LYS A 416 -24.31 -4.57 -11.02
N HIS A 417 -23.41 -5.11 -11.85
CA HIS A 417 -22.18 -5.76 -11.40
C HIS A 417 -21.05 -4.74 -11.18
N GLU A 418 -19.86 -5.19 -10.76
CA GLU A 418 -18.75 -4.29 -10.38
C GLU A 418 -18.23 -3.44 -11.56
N GLY A 419 -18.37 -3.96 -12.77
CA GLY A 419 -17.95 -3.34 -14.03
C GLY A 419 -17.22 -4.34 -14.90
N PHE A 420 -16.18 -3.91 -15.61
CA PHE A 420 -15.45 -4.70 -16.61
C PHE A 420 -13.94 -4.64 -16.44
N MET A 421 -13.27 -5.71 -16.83
CA MET A 421 -11.86 -5.72 -17.23
C MET A 421 -11.82 -5.47 -18.74
N VAL A 422 -11.12 -4.44 -19.20
CA VAL A 422 -11.17 -3.98 -20.59
C VAL A 422 -9.87 -4.29 -21.28
N PHE A 423 -9.97 -4.94 -22.44
CA PHE A 423 -8.85 -5.40 -23.23
C PHE A 423 -8.86 -4.73 -24.60
N ASP A 424 -7.67 -4.55 -25.14
CA ASP A 424 -7.49 -4.19 -26.54
C ASP A 424 -7.92 -5.34 -27.44
N ALA A 425 -8.74 -5.06 -28.45
CA ALA A 425 -9.27 -6.11 -29.32
C ALA A 425 -8.27 -6.65 -30.34
N GLU A 426 -7.16 -5.95 -30.61
CA GLU A 426 -6.15 -6.37 -31.58
C GLU A 426 -4.97 -7.07 -30.90
N THR A 427 -4.56 -6.59 -29.73
CA THR A 427 -3.36 -7.08 -29.03
C THR A 427 -3.65 -8.02 -27.86
N ASP A 428 -4.91 -8.19 -27.47
CA ASP A 428 -5.36 -8.86 -26.24
C ASP A 428 -4.76 -8.26 -24.95
N GLU A 429 -4.20 -7.05 -25.01
CA GLU A 429 -3.61 -6.39 -23.86
C GLU A 429 -4.69 -5.95 -22.86
N LEU A 430 -4.54 -6.31 -21.58
CA LEU A 430 -5.38 -5.78 -20.51
C LEU A 430 -5.07 -4.30 -20.24
N LEU A 431 -5.95 -3.42 -20.72
CA LEU A 431 -5.76 -1.97 -20.65
C LEU A 431 -6.07 -1.40 -19.26
N PHE A 432 -7.26 -1.65 -18.74
CA PHE A 432 -7.72 -1.07 -17.46
C PHE A 432 -8.95 -1.77 -16.90
N LYS A 433 -9.31 -1.35 -15.69
CA LYS A 433 -10.58 -1.71 -15.03
C LYS A 433 -11.57 -0.56 -15.19
N LEU A 434 -12.77 -0.87 -15.64
CA LEU A 434 -13.87 0.10 -15.75
C LEU A 434 -14.93 -0.24 -14.71
N LYS A 435 -15.23 0.65 -13.77
CA LYS A 435 -16.13 0.39 -12.64
C LYS A 435 -17.49 1.02 -12.85
N SER A 436 -18.56 0.29 -12.54
CA SER A 436 -19.92 0.82 -12.65
C SER A 436 -20.20 1.84 -11.54
N GLN A 437 -21.06 2.81 -11.83
CA GLN A 437 -21.49 3.77 -10.81
C GLN A 437 -22.28 3.07 -9.69
N PHE A 438 -23.11 2.07 -10.04
CA PHE A 438 -23.82 1.22 -9.09
C PHE A 438 -22.90 0.63 -8.02
N TYR A 439 -21.76 0.07 -8.44
CA TYR A 439 -20.74 -0.46 -7.51
C TYR A 439 -20.05 0.65 -6.72
N LEU A 440 -19.60 1.71 -7.39
CA LEU A 440 -18.82 2.78 -6.76
C LEU A 440 -19.62 3.48 -5.65
N ILE A 441 -20.88 3.81 -5.91
CA ILE A 441 -21.75 4.50 -4.94
C ILE A 441 -22.12 3.59 -3.76
N SER A 442 -22.43 2.32 -4.04
CA SER A 442 -22.71 1.30 -3.02
C SER A 442 -21.51 1.12 -2.08
N LYS A 443 -20.31 1.00 -2.64
CA LYS A 443 -19.05 0.91 -1.89
C LYS A 443 -18.75 2.17 -1.10
N PHE A 444 -18.99 3.35 -1.69
CA PHE A 444 -18.68 4.63 -1.07
C PHE A 444 -19.51 4.84 0.20
N PHE A 445 -20.83 4.61 0.14
CA PHE A 445 -21.70 4.78 1.31
C PHE A 445 -21.73 3.55 2.22
N GLY A 446 -21.61 2.33 1.71
CA GLY A 446 -21.56 1.10 2.52
C GLY A 446 -20.44 1.14 3.58
N ARG A 447 -19.28 1.69 3.21
CA ARG A 447 -18.11 1.86 4.09
C ARG A 447 -18.12 3.13 4.94
N SER A 448 -19.30 3.71 5.18
CA SER A 448 -19.42 4.90 6.02
C SER A 448 -19.75 4.54 7.47
N ASN A 449 -19.35 5.44 8.36
CA ASN A 449 -19.69 5.42 9.78
C ASN A 449 -20.21 6.80 10.18
N SER A 450 -20.73 6.94 11.40
CA SER A 450 -21.32 8.18 11.89
C SER A 450 -20.39 9.40 11.81
N ALA A 451 -19.08 9.21 11.94
CA ALA A 451 -18.10 10.29 11.82
C ALA A 451 -17.82 10.71 10.37
N THR A 452 -17.89 9.78 9.41
CA THR A 452 -17.54 10.03 8.01
C THR A 452 -18.74 10.32 7.12
N LEU A 453 -19.92 9.83 7.50
CA LEU A 453 -21.14 9.95 6.71
C LEU A 453 -21.54 11.42 6.43
N PRO A 454 -21.50 12.37 7.38
CA PRO A 454 -21.85 13.76 7.09
C PRO A 454 -21.03 14.38 5.96
N ARG A 455 -19.73 14.08 5.91
CA ARG A 455 -18.84 14.52 4.82
C ARG A 455 -19.22 13.88 3.49
N LYS A 456 -19.56 12.58 3.49
CA LYS A 456 -19.95 11.83 2.28
C LYS A 456 -21.31 12.24 1.72
N LEU A 457 -22.18 12.82 2.56
CA LEU A 457 -23.48 13.34 2.14
C LEU A 457 -23.40 14.76 1.57
N ASN A 458 -22.20 15.31 1.35
CA ASN A 458 -22.07 16.61 0.72
C ASN A 458 -22.39 16.51 -0.78
N ARG A 459 -23.40 17.28 -1.24
CA ARG A 459 -23.84 17.25 -2.65
C ARG A 459 -22.76 17.74 -3.63
N HIS A 460 -21.77 18.51 -3.17
CA HIS A 460 -20.65 18.95 -3.99
C HIS A 460 -19.67 17.81 -4.35
N ASP A 461 -19.73 16.67 -3.63
CA ASP A 461 -18.80 15.56 -3.79
C ASP A 461 -19.40 14.39 -4.60
N VAL A 462 -20.63 14.52 -5.10
CA VAL A 462 -21.38 13.44 -5.78
C VAL A 462 -22.10 14.02 -7.01
N GLU A 463 -22.18 13.22 -8.08
CA GLU A 463 -22.94 13.58 -9.29
C GLU A 463 -24.44 13.78 -8.97
N GLU A 464 -25.09 14.67 -9.73
CA GLU A 464 -26.46 15.12 -9.45
C GLU A 464 -27.49 14.00 -9.54
N GLU A 465 -27.24 12.97 -10.37
CA GLU A 465 -28.14 11.82 -10.49
C GLU A 465 -28.32 11.12 -9.14
N PHE A 466 -27.33 11.18 -8.23
CA PHE A 466 -27.40 10.53 -6.92
C PHE A 466 -27.97 11.41 -5.80
N TYR A 467 -28.39 12.64 -6.07
CA TYR A 467 -28.99 13.50 -5.04
C TYR A 467 -30.21 12.87 -4.35
N PRO A 468 -31.11 12.15 -5.06
CA PRO A 468 -32.20 11.41 -4.40
C PRO A 468 -31.70 10.38 -3.38
N LEU A 469 -30.60 9.68 -3.66
CA LEU A 469 -29.99 8.74 -2.71
C LEU A 469 -29.43 9.47 -1.48
N LEU A 470 -28.80 10.63 -1.65
CA LEU A 470 -28.31 11.43 -0.52
C LEU A 470 -29.46 11.87 0.39
N GLU A 471 -30.57 12.33 -0.18
CA GLU A 471 -31.76 12.70 0.60
C GLU A 471 -32.38 11.50 1.30
N TYR A 472 -32.46 10.36 0.62
CA TYR A 472 -32.92 9.11 1.22
C TYR A 472 -32.05 8.71 2.43
N ILE A 473 -30.72 8.72 2.28
CA ILE A 473 -29.83 8.41 3.41
C ILE A 473 -29.97 9.44 4.54
N ARG A 474 -30.19 10.72 4.25
CA ARG A 474 -30.43 11.76 5.28
C ARG A 474 -31.73 11.52 6.04
N ALA A 475 -32.82 11.22 5.32
CA ALA A 475 -34.11 10.93 5.91
C ALA A 475 -34.05 9.72 6.87
N TYR A 476 -33.24 8.72 6.54
CA TYR A 476 -33.05 7.51 7.34
C TYR A 476 -31.70 7.47 8.08
N GLN A 477 -31.07 8.62 8.34
CA GLN A 477 -29.67 8.66 8.83
C GLN A 477 -29.46 7.92 10.15
N GLN A 478 -30.41 8.00 11.08
CA GLN A 478 -30.31 7.30 12.37
C GLN A 478 -30.31 5.79 12.18
N GLN A 479 -31.24 5.26 11.39
CA GLN A 479 -31.31 3.84 11.05
C GLN A 479 -30.06 3.42 10.27
N PHE A 480 -29.69 4.18 9.24
CA PHE A 480 -28.54 3.88 8.39
C PHE A 480 -27.24 3.78 9.19
N ASN A 481 -27.05 4.60 10.22
CA ASN A 481 -25.86 4.52 11.08
C ASN A 481 -25.81 3.27 11.96
N GLN A 482 -26.95 2.64 12.25
CA GLN A 482 -27.03 1.40 13.03
C GLN A 482 -26.78 0.15 12.17
N LEU A 483 -26.94 0.25 10.85
CA LEU A 483 -26.71 -0.83 9.91
C LEU A 483 -25.22 -1.22 9.86
N SER A 484 -24.98 -2.53 9.78
CA SER A 484 -23.67 -3.10 9.40
C SER A 484 -23.29 -2.67 7.97
N GLU A 485 -22.02 -2.84 7.58
CA GLU A 485 -21.57 -2.52 6.20
C GLU A 485 -22.45 -3.21 5.15
N GLN A 486 -22.87 -4.44 5.40
CA GLN A 486 -23.65 -5.23 4.46
C GLN A 486 -25.11 -4.83 4.38
N GLU A 487 -25.71 -4.50 5.52
CA GLU A 487 -27.06 -3.94 5.53
C GLU A 487 -27.09 -2.55 4.89
N LYS A 488 -26.03 -1.74 5.03
CA LYS A 488 -25.92 -0.45 4.31
C LYS A 488 -25.84 -0.66 2.81
N ILE A 489 -25.03 -1.62 2.34
CA ILE A 489 -24.92 -1.95 0.91
C ILE A 489 -26.29 -2.37 0.37
N ALA A 490 -26.98 -3.28 1.07
CA ALA A 490 -28.34 -3.69 0.69
C ALA A 490 -29.31 -2.50 0.65
N PHE A 491 -29.31 -1.65 1.68
CA PHE A 491 -30.14 -0.44 1.75
C PHE A 491 -29.93 0.49 0.55
N ILE A 492 -28.68 0.69 0.12
CA ILE A 492 -28.35 1.51 -1.05
C ILE A 492 -28.81 0.82 -2.34
N GLN A 493 -28.52 -0.46 -2.49
CA GLN A 493 -28.84 -1.21 -3.71
C GLN A 493 -30.35 -1.35 -3.91
N ASP A 494 -31.11 -1.54 -2.84
CA ASP A 494 -32.58 -1.61 -2.89
C ASP A 494 -33.16 -0.27 -3.39
N PHE A 495 -32.62 0.86 -2.93
CA PHE A 495 -33.01 2.18 -3.44
C PHE A 495 -32.69 2.34 -4.94
N LEU A 496 -31.47 1.95 -5.35
CA LEU A 496 -31.05 2.02 -6.76
C LEU A 496 -31.86 1.09 -7.66
N ASN A 497 -32.28 -0.07 -7.16
CA ASN A 497 -33.04 -1.07 -7.90
C ASN A 497 -34.52 -0.71 -8.05
N ASN A 498 -35.13 -0.11 -7.03
CA ASN A 498 -36.56 0.21 -6.99
C ASN A 498 -36.89 1.58 -7.61
N GLY A 499 -36.02 2.10 -8.46
CA GLY A 499 -36.29 3.34 -9.19
C GLY A 499 -36.36 4.57 -8.29
N GLY A 500 -35.55 4.65 -7.23
CA GLY A 500 -35.48 5.83 -6.34
C GLY A 500 -35.20 7.17 -7.03
N PHE A 501 -34.94 7.17 -8.34
CA PHE A 501 -34.85 8.34 -9.22
C PHE A 501 -36.21 8.80 -9.79
N GLN A 502 -37.29 8.02 -9.66
CA GLN A 502 -38.64 8.34 -10.16
C GLN A 502 -39.56 8.97 -9.10
N ALA A 503 -39.07 9.18 -7.87
CA ALA A 503 -39.82 9.78 -6.76
C ALA A 503 -39.38 11.21 -6.41
N ALA A 504 -38.81 11.95 -7.38
CA ALA A 504 -38.48 13.36 -7.27
C ALA A 504 -39.35 14.21 -8.21
#